data_AF-A0A2S2KQF2-F1
#
_entry.id   AF-A0A2S2KQF2-F1
#
_cell.length_a   1.000
_cell.length_b   1.000
_cell.length_c   1.000
_cell.angle_alpha   90.00
_cell.angle_beta   90.00
_cell.angle_gamma   90.00
#
_symmetry.space_group_name_H-M   'P 1'
#
loop_
_entity.id
_entity.type
_entity.pdbx_description
1 polymer ?
#
loop_
_entity_poly.entity_id
_entity_poly.type
_entity_poly.pdbx_seq_one_letter_code
_entity_poly.pdbx_strand_id
1 'polypeptide(L)'
;MLTALGIDLERQDINMVVDLLKPVIKDNVMFMKGKYDLKRCIEALEDYMRASGMKSDHRIEGSLHHFIIQHGLGMNWSLLTEQLLKEIFHEFLPEKNVKAQITETTVITTISLGEDFNEHEY
;
A
#
# COMPACT_ATOMS: atom_id res chain seq x y z
N MET A 1 -0.37 6.21 18.45
CA MET A 1 -1.65 6.74 17.93
C MET A 1 -2.37 5.78 16.96
N LEU A 2 -1.72 4.71 16.46
CA LEU A 2 -2.40 3.59 15.76
C LEU A 2 -2.63 2.34 16.65
N THR A 3 -2.10 2.35 17.87
CA THR A 3 -2.39 1.34 18.92
C THR A 3 -3.81 1.40 19.48
N ALA A 4 -4.62 2.38 19.09
CA ALA A 4 -5.98 2.57 19.60
C ALA A 4 -7.05 1.74 18.85
N LEU A 5 -6.70 1.07 17.76
CA LEU A 5 -7.62 0.23 17.00
C LEU A 5 -7.42 -1.25 17.35
N GLY A 6 -7.37 -1.60 18.64
CA GLY A 6 -7.33 -2.99 19.14
C GLY A 6 -8.62 -3.77 18.84
N ILE A 7 -9.09 -3.69 17.60
CA ILE A 7 -10.28 -4.32 17.05
C ILE A 7 -9.79 -5.58 16.35
N ASP A 8 -10.36 -6.72 16.71
CA ASP A 8 -10.35 -7.89 15.84
C ASP A 8 -11.11 -7.51 14.58
N LEU A 9 -10.38 -7.06 13.55
CA LEU A 9 -10.96 -6.58 12.31
C LEU A 9 -11.39 -7.80 11.49
N GLU A 10 -12.69 -8.04 11.39
CA GLU A 10 -13.21 -8.96 10.39
C GLU A 10 -13.03 -8.34 8.99
N ARG A 11 -13.05 -9.15 7.93
CA ARG A 11 -12.83 -8.66 6.56
C ARG A 11 -13.79 -7.53 6.17
N GLN A 12 -15.01 -7.53 6.69
CA GLN A 12 -15.99 -6.46 6.44
C GLN A 12 -15.57 -5.12 7.09
N ASP A 13 -14.97 -5.17 8.28
CA ASP A 13 -14.45 -3.99 8.97
C ASP A 13 -13.25 -3.40 8.22
N ILE A 14 -12.41 -4.27 7.63
CA ILE A 14 -11.24 -3.83 6.85
C ILE A 14 -11.67 -3.00 5.63
N ASN A 15 -12.69 -3.45 4.88
CA ASN A 15 -13.17 -2.71 3.71
C ASN A 15 -13.71 -1.33 4.10
N MET A 16 -14.50 -1.26 5.18
CA MET A 16 -15.01 0.01 5.70
C MET A 16 -13.87 0.95 6.13
N VAL A 17 -12.85 0.42 6.80
CA VAL A 17 -11.67 1.19 7.19
C VAL A 17 -10.95 1.73 5.96
N VAL A 18 -10.77 0.92 4.92
CA VAL A 18 -10.11 1.37 3.69
C VAL A 18 -10.91 2.46 3.00
N ASP A 19 -12.23 2.33 2.88
CA ASP A 19 -13.09 3.37 2.30
C ASP A 19 -12.99 4.72 3.04
N LEU A 20 -12.83 4.68 4.37
CA LEU A 20 -12.59 5.87 5.19
C LEU A 20 -11.18 6.45 4.99
N LEU A 21 -10.18 5.61 4.77
CA LEU A 21 -8.79 6.04 4.59
C LEU A 21 -8.51 6.59 3.20
N LYS A 22 -9.19 6.13 2.13
CA LYS A 22 -8.97 6.58 0.75
C LYS A 22 -8.96 8.11 0.58
N PRO A 23 -9.99 8.88 1.01
CA PRO A 23 -9.97 10.34 0.87
C PRO A 23 -8.83 10.99 1.66
N VAL A 24 -8.52 10.46 2.85
CA VAL A 24 -7.42 10.96 3.69
C VAL A 24 -6.07 10.73 3.01
N ILE A 25 -5.85 9.55 2.42
CA ILE A 25 -4.63 9.23 1.67
C ILE A 25 -4.51 10.14 0.47
N LYS A 26 -5.59 10.33 -0.29
CA LYS A 26 -5.61 11.22 -1.45
C LYS A 26 -5.21 12.65 -1.09
N ASP A 27 -5.80 13.21 -0.04
CA ASP A 27 -5.50 14.57 0.40
C ASP A 27 -4.04 14.69 0.89
N ASN A 28 -3.53 13.69 1.60
CA ASN A 28 -2.13 13.66 2.05
C ASN A 28 -1.16 13.53 0.89
N VAL A 29 -1.43 12.67 -0.10
CA VAL A 29 -0.60 12.53 -1.31
C VAL A 29 -0.59 13.84 -2.09
N MET A 30 -1.76 14.45 -2.30
CA MET A 30 -1.86 15.77 -2.94
C MET A 30 -1.05 16.82 -2.20
N PHE A 31 -1.13 16.86 -0.87
CA PHE A 31 -0.39 17.81 -0.05
C PHE A 31 1.13 17.58 -0.11
N MET A 32 1.59 16.34 0.02
CA MET A 32 3.03 16.01 0.08
C MET A 32 3.71 16.03 -1.29
N LYS A 33 2.99 15.64 -2.34
CA LYS A 33 3.56 15.36 -3.68
C LYS A 33 3.08 16.32 -4.76
N GLY A 34 2.06 17.16 -4.48
CA GLY A 34 1.51 18.14 -5.40
C GLY A 34 0.63 17.58 -6.52
N LYS A 35 0.46 16.25 -6.59
CA LYS A 35 -0.42 15.55 -7.54
C LYS A 35 -0.83 14.18 -6.99
N TYR A 36 -1.90 13.62 -7.53
CA TYR A 36 -2.44 12.32 -7.13
C TYR A 36 -2.45 11.36 -8.32
N ASP A 37 -1.36 10.59 -8.44
CA ASP A 37 -1.18 9.51 -9.39
C ASP A 37 -0.53 8.30 -8.70
N LEU A 38 -0.53 7.14 -9.36
CA LEU A 38 -0.01 5.89 -8.77
C LEU A 38 1.43 6.03 -8.27
N LYS A 39 2.31 6.68 -9.04
CA LYS A 39 3.71 6.88 -8.67
C LYS A 39 3.81 7.66 -7.36
N ARG A 40 3.09 8.79 -7.25
CA ARG A 40 3.08 9.60 -6.02
C ARG A 40 2.44 8.90 -4.83
N CYS A 41 1.44 8.05 -5.05
CA CYS A 41 0.87 7.22 -3.98
C CYS A 41 1.88 6.22 -3.42
N ILE A 42 2.66 5.55 -4.29
CA ILE A 42 3.72 4.64 -3.87
C ILE A 42 4.82 5.40 -3.14
N GLU A 43 5.32 6.52 -3.69
CA GLU A 43 6.32 7.35 -3.01
C GLU A 43 5.86 7.83 -1.62
N ALA A 44 4.58 8.23 -1.50
CA ALA A 44 4.03 8.66 -0.22
C ALA A 44 3.91 7.50 0.79
N LEU A 45 3.61 6.29 0.32
CA LEU A 45 3.59 5.10 1.16
C LEU A 45 5.00 4.77 1.67
N GLU A 46 6.02 4.84 0.82
CA GLU A 46 7.42 4.64 1.20
C GLU A 46 7.89 5.69 2.23
N ASP A 47 7.52 6.96 2.01
CA ASP A 47 7.78 8.03 2.97
C ASP A 47 7.15 7.73 4.34
N TYR A 48 5.90 7.26 4.35
CA TYR A 48 5.23 6.84 5.57
C TYR A 48 5.92 5.65 6.25
N MET A 49 6.32 4.62 5.49
CA MET A 49 7.02 3.46 6.05
C MET A 49 8.34 3.89 6.70
N ARG A 50 9.12 4.71 5.98
CA ARG A 50 10.37 5.29 6.50
C ARG A 50 10.15 6.12 7.76
N ALA A 51 9.15 7.00 7.77
CA ALA A 51 8.85 7.87 8.91
C ALA A 51 8.33 7.09 10.15
N SER A 52 7.66 5.96 9.93
CA SER A 52 7.12 5.09 10.99
C SER A 52 8.11 4.04 11.49
N GLY A 53 9.30 3.97 10.90
CA GLY A 53 10.32 2.97 11.24
C GLY A 53 10.02 1.57 10.69
N MET A 54 9.02 1.45 9.81
CA MET A 54 8.73 0.23 9.05
C MET A 54 9.75 0.09 7.91
N LYS A 55 9.95 -1.14 7.45
CA LYS A 55 10.82 -1.39 6.29
C LYS A 55 9.96 -1.61 5.05
N SER A 56 10.37 -1.01 3.95
CA SER A 56 9.80 -1.27 2.64
C SER A 56 10.90 -1.52 1.61
N ASP A 57 10.56 -2.28 0.57
CA ASP A 57 11.42 -2.58 -0.57
C ASP A 57 10.54 -2.69 -1.83
N HIS A 58 11.08 -2.26 -2.97
CA HIS A 58 10.42 -2.36 -4.27
C HIS A 58 11.37 -3.09 -5.23
N ARG A 59 10.95 -4.29 -5.67
CA ARG A 59 11.74 -5.14 -6.55
C ARG A 59 11.07 -5.31 -7.89
N ILE A 60 11.88 -5.35 -8.94
CA ILE A 60 11.43 -5.49 -10.32
C ILE A 60 11.97 -6.80 -10.89
N GLU A 61 11.09 -7.65 -11.40
CA GLU A 61 11.38 -8.90 -12.08
C GLU A 61 10.73 -8.89 -13.48
N GLY A 62 11.44 -8.36 -14.47
CA GLY A 62 10.88 -8.07 -15.79
C GLY A 62 9.74 -7.06 -15.66
N SER A 63 8.54 -7.41 -16.14
CA SER A 63 7.36 -6.55 -16.03
C SER A 63 6.63 -6.60 -14.68
N LEU A 64 7.09 -7.45 -13.75
CA LEU A 64 6.46 -7.64 -12.44
C LEU A 64 7.14 -6.79 -11.38
N HIS A 65 6.32 -6.08 -10.62
CA HIS A 65 6.73 -5.23 -9.52
C HIS A 65 6.27 -5.85 -8.21
N HIS A 66 7.20 -5.99 -7.29
CA HIS A 66 7.00 -6.55 -5.96
C HIS A 66 7.21 -5.46 -4.93
N PHE A 67 6.12 -5.02 -4.30
CA PHE A 67 6.14 -4.09 -3.18
C PHE A 67 6.11 -4.89 -1.88
N ILE A 68 7.15 -4.74 -1.08
CA ILE A 68 7.38 -5.51 0.15
C ILE A 68 7.31 -4.53 1.32
N ILE A 69 6.47 -4.81 2.31
CA ILE A 69 6.32 -4.00 3.51
C ILE A 69 6.46 -4.90 4.74
N GLN A 70 7.40 -4.60 5.63
CA GLN A 70 7.57 -5.25 6.92
C GLN A 70 7.20 -4.27 8.04
N HIS A 71 6.08 -4.54 8.72
CA HIS A 71 5.47 -3.66 9.74
C HIS A 71 5.53 -4.24 11.16
N GLY A 72 5.47 -5.57 11.32
CA GLY A 72 5.60 -6.23 12.65
C GLY A 72 4.41 -6.03 13.61
N LEU A 73 3.20 -5.82 13.10
CA LEU A 73 2.02 -5.43 13.90
C LEU A 73 0.94 -6.52 14.04
N GLY A 74 1.13 -7.70 13.45
CA GLY A 74 0.18 -8.82 13.51
C GLY A 74 -0.71 -8.94 12.27
N MET A 75 -1.44 -10.06 12.17
CA MET A 75 -2.19 -10.46 10.98
C MET A 75 -3.25 -9.44 10.52
N ASN A 76 -3.98 -8.81 11.45
CA ASN A 76 -5.01 -7.82 11.09
C ASN A 76 -4.41 -6.62 10.35
N TRP A 77 -3.19 -6.20 10.72
CA TRP A 77 -2.45 -5.16 10.02
C TRP A 77 -1.98 -5.60 8.65
N SER A 78 -1.57 -6.87 8.50
CA SER A 78 -1.20 -7.42 7.21
C SER A 78 -2.39 -7.45 6.24
N LEU A 79 -3.56 -7.87 6.72
CA LEU A 79 -4.80 -7.88 5.93
C LEU A 79 -5.24 -6.46 5.54
N LEU A 80 -5.16 -5.50 6.48
CA LEU A 80 -5.47 -4.10 6.19
C LEU A 80 -4.52 -3.53 5.14
N THR A 81 -3.22 -3.78 5.28
CA THR A 81 -2.19 -3.29 4.35
C THR A 81 -2.36 -3.92 2.96
N GLU A 82 -2.65 -5.23 2.90
CA GLU A 82 -2.99 -5.91 1.65
C GLU A 82 -4.19 -5.27 0.96
N GLN A 83 -5.30 -5.08 1.69
CA GLN A 83 -6.52 -4.50 1.13
C GLN A 83 -6.29 -3.06 0.66
N LEU A 84 -5.55 -2.27 1.44
CA LEU A 84 -5.22 -0.90 1.06
C LEU A 84 -4.40 -0.83 -0.23
N LEU A 85 -3.36 -1.65 -0.36
CA LEU A 85 -2.54 -1.73 -1.57
C LEU A 85 -3.38 -2.16 -2.77
N LYS A 86 -4.23 -3.17 -2.62
CA LYS A 86 -5.16 -3.61 -3.67
C LYS A 86 -6.08 -2.48 -4.14
N GLU A 87 -6.65 -1.72 -3.21
CA GLU A 87 -7.51 -0.58 -3.54
C GLU A 87 -6.75 0.55 -4.24
N ILE A 88 -5.53 0.86 -3.81
CA ILE A 88 -4.68 1.84 -4.48
C ILE A 88 -4.42 1.41 -5.92
N PHE A 89 -3.98 0.18 -6.16
CA PHE A 89 -3.73 -0.30 -7.52
C PHE A 89 -5.00 -0.36 -8.35
N HIS A 90 -6.12 -0.83 -7.79
CA HIS A 90 -7.39 -0.91 -8.50
C HIS A 90 -7.93 0.46 -8.92
N GLU A 91 -7.68 1.50 -8.11
CA GLU A 91 -8.08 2.88 -8.42
C GLU A 91 -7.40 3.43 -9.69
N PHE A 92 -6.12 3.08 -9.91
CA PHE A 92 -5.36 3.56 -11.07
C PHE A 92 -5.30 2.56 -12.23
N LEU A 93 -5.46 1.26 -11.95
CA LEU A 93 -5.29 0.14 -12.89
C LEU A 93 -6.39 -0.92 -12.65
N PRO A 94 -7.67 -0.59 -12.90
CA PRO A 94 -8.81 -1.44 -12.54
C PRO A 94 -8.81 -2.82 -13.22
N GLU A 95 -8.16 -2.94 -14.37
CA GLU A 95 -8.02 -4.17 -15.15
C GLU A 95 -6.86 -5.07 -14.70
N LYS A 96 -5.95 -4.57 -13.86
CA LYS A 96 -4.79 -5.32 -13.40
C LYS A 96 -5.11 -6.10 -12.14
N ASN A 97 -4.65 -7.35 -12.11
CA ASN A 97 -4.78 -8.21 -10.94
C ASN A 97 -3.56 -8.08 -10.02
N VAL A 98 -3.79 -7.67 -8.78
CA VAL A 98 -2.77 -7.65 -7.72
C VAL A 98 -2.78 -9.01 -7.02
N LYS A 99 -1.63 -9.68 -7.00
CA LYS A 99 -1.41 -10.86 -6.16
C LYS A 99 -0.81 -10.41 -4.82
N ALA A 100 -1.16 -11.09 -3.74
CA ALA A 100 -0.61 -10.79 -2.43
C ALA A 100 -0.16 -12.06 -1.71
N GLN A 101 0.90 -11.93 -0.92
CA GLN A 101 1.36 -12.90 0.05
C GLN A 101 1.58 -12.16 1.37
N ILE A 102 1.04 -12.71 2.45
CA ILE A 102 1.12 -12.08 3.76
C ILE A 102 1.60 -13.06 4.82
N THR A 103 2.34 -12.54 5.79
CA THR A 103 2.57 -13.16 7.10
C THR A 103 2.02 -12.22 8.18
N GLU A 104 2.16 -12.55 9.46
CA GLU A 104 1.77 -11.62 10.55
C GLU A 104 2.56 -10.30 10.57
N THR A 105 3.68 -10.22 9.85
CA THR A 105 4.60 -9.08 9.94
C THR A 105 4.96 -8.46 8.61
N THR A 106 4.64 -9.13 7.50
CA THR A 106 5.12 -8.78 6.18
C THR A 106 4.00 -8.94 5.15
N VAL A 107 3.89 -7.96 4.26
CA VAL A 107 2.98 -7.96 3.12
C VAL A 107 3.80 -7.80 1.85
N ILE A 108 3.57 -8.67 0.88
CA ILE A 108 4.15 -8.60 -0.45
C ILE A 108 3.02 -8.52 -1.45
N THR A 109 2.95 -7.43 -2.22
CA THR A 109 2.03 -7.32 -3.35
C THR A 109 2.79 -7.33 -4.66
N THR A 110 2.32 -8.16 -5.60
CA THR A 110 2.88 -8.30 -6.93
C THR A 110 1.87 -7.83 -7.97
N ILE A 111 2.29 -6.93 -8.87
CA ILE A 111 1.48 -6.42 -9.98
C ILE A 111 2.34 -6.22 -11.23
N SER A 112 1.76 -6.36 -12.42
CA SER A 112 2.43 -6.09 -13.68
C SER A 112 2.29 -4.63 -14.10
N LEU A 113 3.35 -3.83 -13.89
CA LEU A 113 3.42 -2.41 -14.25
C LEU A 113 4.27 -2.13 -15.50
N GLY A 114 5.06 -3.12 -15.95
CA GLY A 114 5.97 -2.96 -17.09
C GLY A 114 7.36 -2.48 -16.68
N GLU A 115 8.38 -2.78 -17.48
CA GLU A 115 9.79 -2.54 -17.13
C GLU A 115 10.15 -1.06 -16.93
N ASP A 116 9.40 -0.16 -17.58
CA ASP A 116 9.61 1.29 -17.52
C ASP A 116 8.94 1.95 -16.31
N PHE A 117 8.21 1.20 -15.47
CA PHE A 117 7.57 1.79 -14.31
C PHE A 117 8.62 2.10 -13.22
N ASN A 118 8.74 3.38 -12.90
CA ASN A 118 9.57 3.86 -11.79
C ASN A 118 8.88 5.05 -11.11
N GLU A 119 8.54 4.89 -9.84
CA GLU A 119 7.88 5.89 -9.00
C GLU A 119 8.76 7.13 -8.76
N HIS A 120 10.08 6.96 -8.77
CA HIS A 120 11.10 7.99 -8.54
C HIS A 120 11.49 8.78 -9.80
N GLU A 121 10.74 8.65 -10.89
CA GLU A 121 10.88 9.53 -12.06
C GLU A 121 10.22 10.90 -11.78
N TYR A 122 10.99 11.98 -11.90
CA TYR A 122 10.56 13.35 -11.65
C TYR A 122 10.21 14.11 -12.94
#